data_AF-H3ACD2-F1
#
_entry.id   AF-H3ACD2-F1
#
_cell.length_a   1.000
_cell.length_b   1.000
_cell.length_c   1.000
_cell.angle_alpha   90.00
_cell.angle_beta   90.00
_cell.angle_gamma   90.00
#
_symmetry.space_group_name_H-M   'P 1'
#
loop_
_entity.id
_entity.type
_entity.pdbx_description
1 polymer ?
#
loop_
_entity_poly.entity_id
_entity_poly.type
_entity_poly.pdbx_seq_one_letter_code
_entity_poly.pdbx_strand_id
1 'polypeptide(L)'
;MNEIGSTPGNVQGTVSAMLSNDVLMRLPKKPTLERRLQCACKETETQRHWLGPPPKDKRFEFSSIFQGFVLHDLGVENPHRLIIPSCMELLDGLARTDVWLADGTFKFVPLIFFQLYTIHFQYQPVIIPAAVYCLLPNKTRTTYDHLLQVLTHLVPAASPKQIDFESAAMSAFRKAFPDATLRGCYFHLCQSVIRKVQEIGMKESYERDPDFSKAVLCLPALSHVPEED
;
A
#
# COMPACT_ATOMS: atom_id res chain seq x y z
N MET A 1 -14.37 -22.99 1.65
CA MET A 1 -13.68 -23.72 2.73
C MET A 1 -13.47 -22.73 3.87
N ASN A 2 -13.81 -23.15 5.09
CA ASN A 2 -14.08 -22.32 6.27
C ASN A 2 -13.09 -21.17 6.52
N GLU A 3 -13.65 -19.99 6.78
CA GLU A 3 -12.97 -18.84 7.38
C GLU A 3 -12.37 -19.25 8.73
N ILE A 4 -11.05 -19.39 8.78
CA ILE A 4 -10.32 -19.54 10.04
C ILE A 4 -10.27 -18.13 10.66
N GLY A 5 -11.24 -17.86 11.53
CA GLY A 5 -11.20 -16.69 12.40
C GLY A 5 -9.85 -16.61 13.12
N SER A 6 -9.23 -15.44 13.04
CA SER A 6 -7.85 -15.16 13.48
C SER A 6 -7.74 -15.05 15.00
N THR A 7 -8.18 -16.08 15.74
CA THR A 7 -7.87 -16.19 17.16
C THR A 7 -6.51 -16.89 17.34
N PRO A 8 -5.69 -16.50 18.34
CA PRO A 8 -4.38 -17.11 18.61
C PRO A 8 -4.43 -18.64 18.72
N GLY A 9 -5.53 -19.19 19.24
CA GLY A 9 -5.74 -20.65 19.34
C GLY A 9 -5.88 -21.36 17.99
N ASN A 10 -6.49 -20.71 16.99
CA ASN A 10 -6.66 -21.28 15.66
C ASN A 10 -5.35 -21.29 14.86
N VAL A 11 -4.53 -20.25 15.02
CA VAL A 11 -3.20 -20.16 14.39
C VAL A 11 -2.27 -21.23 14.97
N GLN A 12 -2.28 -21.42 16.29
CA GLN A 12 -1.45 -22.42 16.95
C GLN A 12 -1.83 -23.85 16.56
N GLY A 13 -3.13 -24.16 16.48
CA GLY A 13 -3.61 -25.49 16.05
C GLY A 13 -3.21 -25.82 14.61
N THR A 14 -3.27 -24.82 13.72
CA THR A 14 -2.90 -24.97 12.31
C THR A 14 -1.39 -25.18 12.15
N VAL A 15 -0.57 -24.39 12.85
CA VAL A 15 0.90 -24.51 12.79
C VAL A 15 1.36 -25.82 13.41
N SER A 16 0.79 -26.24 14.55
CA SER A 16 1.15 -27.52 15.17
C SER A 16 0.79 -28.73 14.30
N ALA A 17 -0.27 -28.66 13.50
CA ALA A 17 -0.63 -29.73 12.56
C ALA A 17 0.35 -29.86 11.37
N MET A 18 1.21 -28.87 11.14
CA MET A 18 2.20 -28.85 10.05
C MET A 18 3.62 -29.22 10.51
N LEU A 19 3.83 -29.48 11.80
CA LEU A 19 5.15 -29.80 12.36
C LEU A 19 5.34 -31.30 12.53
N SER A 20 6.59 -31.78 12.38
CA SER A 20 6.91 -33.19 12.64
C SER A 20 6.83 -33.52 14.14
N ASN A 21 6.57 -34.79 14.46
CA ASN A 21 6.42 -35.26 15.84
C ASN A 21 7.66 -34.96 16.70
N ASP A 22 8.86 -35.08 16.14
CA ASP A 22 10.12 -34.78 16.85
C ASP A 22 10.23 -33.30 17.25
N VAL A 23 9.68 -32.40 16.43
CA VAL A 23 9.61 -30.97 16.72
C VAL A 23 8.52 -30.70 17.75
N LEU A 24 7.35 -31.32 17.61
CA LEU A 24 6.25 -31.21 18.57
C LEU A 24 6.66 -31.65 19.99
N MET A 25 7.49 -32.69 20.12
CA MET A 25 7.98 -33.16 21.41
C MET A 25 9.02 -32.23 22.05
N ARG A 26 9.71 -31.40 21.26
CA ARG A 26 10.67 -30.40 21.77
C ARG A 26 10.01 -29.05 22.06
N LEU A 27 8.78 -28.84 21.61
CA LEU A 27 8.06 -27.61 21.89
C LEU A 27 7.65 -27.55 23.37
N PRO A 28 7.69 -26.36 23.99
CA PRO A 28 7.09 -26.14 25.29
C PRO A 28 5.61 -26.54 25.29
N LYS A 29 5.10 -27.04 26.42
CA LYS A 29 3.68 -27.43 26.54
C LYS A 29 2.77 -26.26 26.13
N LYS A 30 1.62 -26.56 25.51
CA LYS A 30 0.65 -25.57 25.02
C LYS A 30 0.36 -24.42 26.01
N PRO A 31 0.12 -24.65 27.31
CA PRO A 31 -0.11 -23.55 28.27
C PRO A 31 1.11 -22.63 28.46
N THR A 32 2.32 -23.18 28.31
CA THR A 32 3.56 -22.40 28.38
C THR A 32 3.74 -21.52 27.16
N LEU A 33 3.38 -22.02 25.97
CA LEU A 33 3.38 -21.25 24.73
C LEU A 33 2.33 -20.14 24.77
N GLU A 34 1.10 -20.44 25.20
CA GLU A 34 0.03 -19.45 25.37
C GLU A 34 0.44 -18.35 26.35
N ARG A 35 1.00 -18.72 27.49
CA ARG A 35 1.50 -17.75 28.48
C ARG A 35 2.63 -16.88 27.93
N ARG A 36 3.59 -17.46 27.19
CA ARG A 36 4.68 -16.69 26.56
C ARG A 36 4.16 -15.74 25.49
N LEU A 37 3.22 -16.18 24.64
CA LEU A 37 2.57 -15.32 23.66
C LEU A 37 1.82 -14.18 24.33
N GLN A 38 1.09 -14.47 25.41
CA GLN A 38 0.35 -13.47 26.16
C GLN A 38 1.28 -12.47 26.88
N CYS A 39 2.40 -12.94 27.43
CA CYS A 39 3.45 -12.08 27.99
C CYS A 39 4.08 -11.18 26.91
N ALA A 40 4.46 -11.74 25.75
CA ALA A 40 5.02 -10.97 24.65
C ALA A 40 4.02 -9.94 24.11
N CYS A 41 2.72 -10.28 24.00
CA CYS A 41 1.68 -9.32 23.63
C CYS A 41 1.56 -8.20 24.67
N LYS A 42 1.56 -8.52 25.97
CA LYS A 42 1.54 -7.52 27.06
C LYS A 42 2.78 -6.63 27.09
N GLU A 43 3.97 -7.19 26.84
CA GLU A 43 5.23 -6.44 26.71
C GLU A 43 5.18 -5.50 25.50
N THR A 44 4.64 -5.97 24.37
CA THR A 44 4.44 -5.14 23.17
C THR A 44 3.42 -4.02 23.43
N GLU A 45 2.36 -4.29 24.19
CA GLU A 45 1.38 -3.27 24.63
C GLU A 45 2.00 -2.25 25.58
N THR A 46 2.87 -2.67 26.51
CA THR A 46 3.56 -1.75 27.43
C THR A 46 4.59 -0.88 26.70
N GLN A 47 5.25 -1.37 25.65
CA GLN A 47 6.15 -0.57 24.80
C GLN A 47 5.41 0.47 23.94
N ARG A 48 4.09 0.32 23.72
CA ARG A 48 3.28 1.23 22.89
C ARG A 48 2.64 2.38 23.69
N HIS A 49 3.17 2.73 24.87
CA HIS A 49 2.51 3.69 25.76
C HIS A 49 2.16 5.03 25.07
N TRP A 50 2.95 5.46 24.08
CA TRP A 50 2.73 6.70 23.32
C TRP A 50 1.77 6.56 22.11
N LEU A 51 1.46 5.33 21.65
CA LEU A 51 0.62 5.08 20.48
C LEU A 51 -0.87 4.89 20.82
N GLY A 52 -1.23 4.75 22.10
CA GLY A 52 -2.61 4.48 22.51
C GLY A 52 -3.20 3.20 21.89
N PRO A 53 -4.48 2.89 22.15
CA PRO A 53 -5.17 1.80 21.45
C PRO A 53 -5.40 2.17 19.97
N PRO A 54 -5.39 1.19 19.04
CA PRO A 54 -5.74 1.46 17.65
C PRO A 54 -7.15 2.07 17.51
N PRO A 55 -7.32 3.06 16.62
CA PRO A 55 -8.62 3.69 16.42
C PRO A 55 -9.63 2.70 15.82
N LYS A 56 -10.88 2.79 16.28
CA LYS A 56 -11.99 1.90 15.87
C LYS A 56 -12.85 2.49 14.76
N ASP A 57 -12.84 3.80 14.61
CA ASP A 57 -13.57 4.54 13.58
C ASP A 57 -12.72 5.72 13.05
N LYS A 58 -13.27 6.50 12.12
CA LYS A 58 -12.60 7.67 11.53
C LYS A 58 -12.62 8.91 12.44
N ARG A 59 -13.15 8.87 13.66
CA ARG A 59 -13.30 10.03 14.57
C ARG A 59 -12.19 10.13 15.60
N PHE A 60 -11.01 9.57 15.30
CA PHE A 60 -9.84 9.66 16.18
C PHE A 60 -9.04 10.94 15.94
N GLU A 61 -8.36 11.40 16.99
CA GLU A 61 -7.39 12.49 16.88
C GLU A 61 -5.96 11.95 16.94
N PHE A 62 -5.04 12.64 16.26
CA PHE A 62 -3.62 12.33 16.39
C PHE A 62 -3.10 12.87 17.73
N SER A 63 -2.25 12.07 18.38
CA SER A 63 -1.48 12.55 19.53
C SER A 63 -0.64 13.76 19.14
N SER A 64 -0.42 14.68 20.08
CA SER A 64 0.34 15.92 19.86
C SER A 64 1.73 15.68 19.28
N ILE A 65 2.35 14.53 19.58
CA ILE A 65 3.65 14.14 19.03
C ILE A 65 3.65 13.90 17.52
N PHE A 66 2.48 13.60 16.93
CA PHE A 66 2.33 13.35 15.49
C PHE A 66 1.69 14.52 14.74
N GLN A 67 1.18 15.55 15.43
CA GLN A 67 0.50 16.68 14.79
C GLN A 67 1.42 17.39 13.77
N GLY A 68 2.71 17.52 14.06
CA GLY A 68 3.69 18.09 13.12
C GLY A 68 3.92 17.27 11.85
N PHE A 69 3.49 16.01 11.83
CA PHE A 69 3.59 15.11 10.68
C PHE A 69 2.25 14.99 9.92
N VAL A 70 1.18 15.69 10.33
CA VAL A 70 -0.11 15.69 9.63
C VAL A 70 -0.29 17.03 8.93
N LEU A 71 0.06 17.08 7.65
CA LEU A 71 0.02 18.32 6.88
C LEU A 71 -1.40 18.72 6.47
N HIS A 72 -2.30 17.74 6.37
CA HIS A 72 -3.70 18.00 6.06
C HIS A 72 -4.62 16.96 6.69
N ASP A 73 -5.75 17.42 7.22
CA ASP A 73 -6.82 16.60 7.77
C ASP A 73 -8.16 17.32 7.58
N LEU A 74 -9.13 16.66 6.93
CA LEU A 74 -10.48 17.22 6.74
C LEU A 74 -11.35 17.18 8.01
N GLY A 75 -10.84 16.61 9.10
CA GLY A 75 -11.47 16.62 10.41
C GLY A 75 -12.37 15.41 10.68
N VAL A 76 -12.54 15.12 11.98
CA VAL A 76 -13.25 13.94 12.50
C VAL A 76 -14.72 13.87 12.11
N GLU A 77 -15.37 15.02 11.90
CA GLU A 77 -16.79 15.08 11.53
C GLU A 77 -17.02 14.87 10.02
N ASN A 78 -15.97 14.86 9.20
CA ASN A 78 -16.12 14.67 7.77
C ASN A 78 -16.28 13.17 7.43
N PRO A 79 -17.40 12.72 6.83
CA PRO A 79 -17.59 11.31 6.47
C PRO A 79 -16.60 10.85 5.38
N HIS A 80 -16.09 11.80 4.59
CA HIS A 80 -15.04 11.63 3.60
C HIS A 80 -13.70 12.15 4.10
N ARG A 81 -13.44 12.08 5.42
CA ARG A 81 -12.16 12.45 6.03
C ARG A 81 -11.00 11.88 5.20
N LEU A 82 -10.14 12.77 4.78
CA LEU A 82 -8.90 12.52 4.06
C LEU A 82 -7.80 13.08 4.95
N ILE A 83 -6.73 12.31 5.12
CA ILE A 83 -5.61 12.69 5.97
C ILE A 83 -4.32 12.51 5.17
N ILE A 84 -3.45 13.51 5.20
CA ILE A 84 -2.12 13.49 4.55
C ILE A 84 -1.03 13.59 5.61
N PRO A 85 -0.51 12.45 6.10
CA PRO A 85 0.71 12.45 6.87
C PRO A 85 1.96 12.62 5.99
N SER A 86 2.80 13.60 6.31
CA SER A 86 4.07 13.91 5.64
C SER A 86 4.85 14.98 6.43
N CYS A 87 6.03 15.36 5.94
CA CYS A 87 6.81 16.51 6.43
C CYS A 87 7.32 17.36 5.27
N MET A 88 7.71 18.60 5.55
CA MET A 88 8.10 19.57 4.53
C MET A 88 9.36 19.15 3.75
N GLU A 89 10.28 18.44 4.41
CA GLU A 89 11.51 17.93 3.79
C GLU A 89 11.23 16.90 2.71
N LEU A 90 10.22 16.05 2.92
CA LEU A 90 9.78 15.06 1.94
C LEU A 90 9.03 15.71 0.77
N LEU A 91 8.27 16.77 1.04
CA LEU A 91 7.61 17.56 0.00
C LEU A 91 8.59 18.34 -0.89
N ASP A 92 9.72 18.79 -0.34
CA ASP A 92 10.79 19.42 -1.14
C ASP A 92 11.37 18.45 -2.18
N GLY A 93 11.39 17.14 -1.88
CA GLY A 93 11.70 16.09 -2.85
C GLY A 93 10.77 16.12 -4.06
N LEU A 94 9.45 16.17 -3.84
CA LEU A 94 8.46 16.26 -4.92
C LEU A 94 8.65 17.51 -5.78
N ALA A 95 9.04 18.64 -5.18
CA ALA A 95 9.28 19.89 -5.89
C ALA A 95 10.49 19.84 -6.83
N ARG A 96 11.51 19.02 -6.51
CA ARG A 96 12.80 19.01 -7.22
C ARG A 96 12.95 17.88 -8.23
N THR A 97 12.03 16.92 -8.24
CA THR A 97 12.14 15.73 -9.09
C THR A 97 11.15 15.72 -10.23
N ASP A 98 11.60 15.21 -11.36
CA ASP A 98 10.81 15.07 -12.58
C ASP A 98 9.90 13.82 -12.57
N VAL A 99 10.19 12.81 -11.75
CA VAL A 99 9.48 11.52 -11.78
C VAL A 99 8.77 11.27 -10.46
N TRP A 100 7.45 11.16 -10.53
CA TRP A 100 6.60 10.77 -9.41
C TRP A 100 6.03 9.37 -9.64
N LEU A 101 5.93 8.58 -8.58
CA LEU A 101 5.32 7.26 -8.61
C LEU A 101 4.21 7.24 -7.56
N ALA A 102 2.98 6.94 -7.96
CA ALA A 102 1.81 7.04 -7.12
C ALA A 102 1.04 5.72 -7.07
N ASP A 103 0.91 5.12 -5.89
CA ASP A 103 0.34 3.79 -5.72
C ASP A 103 -0.59 3.69 -4.50
N GLY A 104 -1.64 2.88 -4.65
CA GLY A 104 -2.64 2.58 -3.63
C GLY A 104 -2.49 1.17 -3.08
N THR A 105 -2.33 1.03 -1.76
CA THR A 105 -2.29 -0.27 -1.09
C THR A 105 -3.51 -0.47 -0.17
N PHE A 106 -4.05 -1.70 -0.18
CA PHE A 106 -5.26 -2.10 0.56
C PHE A 106 -4.94 -2.98 1.78
N LYS A 107 -3.87 -3.78 1.68
CA LYS A 107 -3.59 -4.85 2.64
C LYS A 107 -3.16 -4.35 4.02
N PHE A 108 -2.65 -3.12 4.10
CA PHE A 108 -2.02 -2.56 5.30
C PHE A 108 -2.74 -1.33 5.85
N VAL A 109 -4.02 -1.17 5.48
CA VAL A 109 -4.82 -0.01 5.84
C VAL A 109 -5.68 -0.32 7.06
N PRO A 110 -5.73 0.57 8.07
CA PRO A 110 -6.72 0.47 9.14
C PRO A 110 -8.10 0.35 8.50
N LEU A 111 -8.91 -0.66 8.88
CA LEU A 111 -10.22 -0.96 8.26
C LEU A 111 -11.20 0.23 8.20
N ILE A 112 -10.90 1.28 8.96
CA ILE A 112 -11.61 2.55 8.98
C ILE A 112 -11.39 3.41 7.71
N PHE A 113 -10.32 3.18 6.94
CA PHE A 113 -10.07 3.82 5.63
C PHE A 113 -10.15 2.79 4.51
N PHE A 114 -10.42 3.26 3.30
CA PHE A 114 -10.51 2.36 2.14
C PHE A 114 -9.14 1.99 1.59
N GLN A 115 -8.22 2.95 1.56
CA GLN A 115 -6.87 2.72 1.07
C GLN A 115 -5.84 3.69 1.66
N LEU A 116 -4.58 3.25 1.65
CA LEU A 116 -3.41 4.07 1.86
C LEU A 116 -2.85 4.34 0.48
N TYR A 117 -2.93 5.58 0.06
CA TYR A 117 -2.36 6.05 -1.18
C TYR A 117 -1.04 6.76 -0.88
N THR A 118 -0.01 6.45 -1.65
CA THR A 118 1.33 7.00 -1.44
C THR A 118 1.82 7.63 -2.73
N ILE A 119 2.47 8.79 -2.62
CA ILE A 119 3.15 9.43 -3.74
C ILE A 119 4.63 9.51 -3.37
N HIS A 120 5.45 8.98 -4.24
CA HIS A 120 6.89 8.89 -4.12
C HIS A 120 7.54 9.75 -5.19
N PHE A 121 8.79 10.13 -4.94
CA PHE A 121 9.63 10.77 -5.93
C PHE A 121 10.87 9.92 -6.20
N GLN A 122 11.40 9.99 -7.41
CA GLN A 122 12.65 9.34 -7.73
C GLN A 122 13.83 10.25 -7.39
N TYR A 123 14.52 9.95 -6.29
CA TYR A 123 15.79 10.55 -5.91
C TYR A 123 16.94 9.70 -6.43
N GLN A 124 17.58 10.10 -7.52
CA GLN A 124 18.54 9.23 -8.24
C GLN A 124 17.86 7.95 -8.79
N PRO A 125 18.53 7.15 -9.65
CA PRO A 125 17.88 6.01 -10.31
C PRO A 125 17.32 4.91 -9.41
N VAL A 126 17.75 4.81 -8.15
CA VAL A 126 17.44 3.66 -7.27
C VAL A 126 16.71 4.06 -5.99
N ILE A 127 16.76 5.33 -5.58
CA ILE A 127 16.17 5.76 -4.31
C ILE A 127 14.81 6.39 -4.61
N ILE A 128 13.76 5.80 -4.02
CA ILE A 128 12.38 6.21 -4.27
C ILE A 128 11.71 6.45 -2.91
N PRO A 129 11.91 7.62 -2.29
CA PRO A 129 11.28 7.91 -1.00
C PRO A 129 9.79 8.20 -1.18
N ALA A 130 8.98 7.74 -0.21
CA ALA A 130 7.59 8.16 -0.09
C ALA A 130 7.54 9.59 0.44
N ALA A 131 7.04 10.52 -0.37
CA ALA A 131 6.89 11.89 0.07
C ALA A 131 5.64 12.08 0.93
N VAL A 132 4.52 11.54 0.48
CA VAL A 132 3.24 11.66 1.18
C VAL A 132 2.58 10.31 1.35
N TYR A 133 2.02 10.12 2.54
CA TYR A 133 1.06 9.07 2.84
C TYR A 133 -0.32 9.71 2.86
N CYS A 134 -1.33 9.03 2.31
CA CYS A 134 -2.67 9.58 2.19
C CYS A 134 -3.68 8.51 2.60
N LEU A 135 -4.39 8.73 3.70
CA LEU A 135 -5.48 7.87 4.13
C LEU A 135 -6.76 8.32 3.40
N LEU A 136 -7.21 7.53 2.44
CA LEU A 136 -8.32 7.89 1.56
C LEU A 136 -9.60 7.12 1.93
N PRO A 137 -10.77 7.80 1.91
CA PRO A 137 -12.05 7.18 2.28
C PRO A 137 -12.63 6.29 1.19
N ASN A 138 -12.20 6.43 -0.07
CA ASN A 138 -12.67 5.68 -1.25
C ASN A 138 -11.73 5.90 -2.45
N LYS A 139 -12.03 5.23 -3.58
CA LYS A 139 -11.32 5.33 -4.87
C LYS A 139 -12.00 6.23 -5.91
N THR A 140 -12.78 7.22 -5.49
CA THR A 140 -13.49 8.08 -6.45
C THR A 140 -12.55 9.14 -7.03
N ARG A 141 -12.82 9.56 -8.28
CA ARG A 141 -12.11 10.67 -8.91
C ARG A 141 -12.14 11.93 -8.04
N THR A 142 -13.28 12.25 -7.43
CA THR A 142 -13.43 13.42 -6.56
C THR A 142 -12.45 13.42 -5.39
N THR A 143 -12.23 12.25 -4.77
CA THR A 143 -11.24 12.11 -3.69
C THR A 143 -9.82 12.35 -4.18
N TYR A 144 -9.46 11.84 -5.37
CA TYR A 144 -8.14 12.09 -5.95
C TYR A 144 -7.95 13.53 -6.42
N ASP A 145 -8.98 14.14 -7.02
CA ASP A 145 -8.98 15.56 -7.40
C ASP A 145 -8.72 16.42 -6.15
N HIS A 146 -9.39 16.11 -5.02
CA HIS A 146 -9.17 16.82 -3.77
C HIS A 146 -7.77 16.59 -3.19
N LEU A 147 -7.29 15.34 -3.19
CA LEU A 147 -5.93 15.01 -2.76
C LEU A 147 -4.89 15.84 -3.54
N LEU A 148 -4.98 15.86 -4.87
CA LEU A 148 -4.02 16.56 -5.72
C LEU A 148 -4.19 18.08 -5.64
N GLN A 149 -5.41 18.57 -5.40
CA GLN A 149 -5.62 19.98 -5.07
C GLN A 149 -4.87 20.34 -3.79
N VAL A 150 -5.02 19.58 -2.70
CA VAL A 150 -4.27 19.85 -1.47
C VAL A 150 -2.76 19.77 -1.71
N LEU A 151 -2.29 18.76 -2.43
CA LEU A 151 -0.87 18.58 -2.71
C LEU A 151 -0.26 19.74 -3.52
N THR A 152 -0.97 20.25 -4.53
CA THR A 152 -0.51 21.40 -5.33
C THR A 152 -0.49 22.70 -4.53
N HIS A 153 -1.33 22.85 -3.50
CA HIS A 153 -1.22 23.98 -2.56
C HIS A 153 -0.05 23.80 -1.58
N LEU A 154 0.22 22.57 -1.12
CA LEU A 154 1.34 22.28 -0.24
C LEU A 154 2.70 22.39 -0.95
N VAL A 155 2.75 22.06 -2.25
CA VAL A 155 3.96 22.09 -3.07
C VAL A 155 3.71 22.80 -4.41
N PRO A 156 3.57 24.15 -4.43
CA PRO A 156 3.25 24.88 -5.66
C PRO A 156 4.33 24.80 -6.74
N ALA A 157 5.58 24.51 -6.35
CA ALA A 157 6.71 24.35 -7.26
C ALA A 157 6.76 22.96 -7.93
N ALA A 158 5.88 22.03 -7.56
CA ALA A 158 5.83 20.70 -8.15
C ALA A 158 5.53 20.76 -9.65
N SER A 159 6.46 20.23 -10.45
CA SER A 159 6.31 20.12 -11.91
C SER A 159 6.87 18.79 -12.40
N PRO A 160 6.24 17.64 -12.03
CA PRO A 160 6.67 16.34 -12.51
C PRO A 160 6.53 16.25 -14.03
N LYS A 161 7.56 15.73 -14.70
CA LYS A 161 7.53 15.43 -16.14
C LYS A 161 6.94 14.05 -16.42
N GLN A 162 7.09 13.11 -15.48
CA GLN A 162 6.57 11.76 -15.59
C GLN A 162 5.87 11.36 -14.31
N ILE A 163 4.69 10.75 -14.44
CA ILE A 163 3.93 10.21 -13.32
C ILE A 163 3.54 8.78 -13.65
N ASP A 164 3.97 7.82 -12.83
CA ASP A 164 3.45 6.46 -12.83
C ASP A 164 2.28 6.36 -11.84
N PHE A 165 1.16 5.77 -12.24
CA PHE A 165 -0.08 5.76 -11.45
C PHE A 165 -0.87 4.44 -11.53
N GLU A 166 -1.66 4.18 -10.49
CA GLU A 166 -2.77 3.21 -10.53
C GLU A 166 -3.97 3.79 -11.31
N SER A 167 -4.55 3.02 -12.25
CA SER A 167 -5.58 3.47 -13.20
C SER A 167 -6.69 4.38 -12.66
N ALA A 168 -7.14 4.18 -11.42
CA ALA A 168 -8.21 4.95 -10.79
C ALA A 168 -7.89 6.43 -10.60
N ALA A 169 -6.60 6.80 -10.45
CA ALA A 169 -6.16 8.17 -10.22
C ALA A 169 -5.83 8.95 -11.51
N MET A 170 -5.80 8.27 -12.68
CA MET A 170 -5.34 8.82 -13.95
C MET A 170 -5.98 10.17 -14.30
N SER A 171 -7.30 10.23 -14.23
CA SER A 171 -8.07 11.41 -14.64
C SER A 171 -7.86 12.61 -13.72
N ALA A 172 -7.50 12.38 -12.46
CA ALA A 172 -7.16 13.41 -11.51
C ALA A 172 -5.74 13.95 -11.77
N PHE A 173 -4.77 13.06 -12.02
CA PHE A 173 -3.41 13.46 -12.39
C PHE A 173 -3.36 14.24 -13.70
N ARG A 174 -4.12 13.83 -14.74
CA ARG A 174 -4.23 14.59 -15.99
C ARG A 174 -4.72 16.01 -15.78
N LYS A 175 -5.64 16.19 -14.82
CA LYS A 175 -6.20 17.51 -14.49
C LYS A 175 -5.22 18.35 -13.68
N ALA A 176 -4.50 17.74 -12.74
CA ALA A 176 -3.57 18.46 -11.86
C ALA A 176 -2.23 18.80 -12.53
N PHE A 177 -1.72 17.92 -13.39
CA PHE A 177 -0.44 18.05 -14.09
C PHE A 177 -0.63 17.75 -15.58
N PRO A 178 -1.24 18.67 -16.35
CA PRO A 178 -1.57 18.44 -17.75
C PRO A 178 -0.34 18.24 -18.66
N ASP A 179 0.80 18.82 -18.28
CA ASP A 179 2.05 18.73 -19.03
C ASP A 179 2.88 17.47 -18.70
N ALA A 180 2.47 16.71 -17.68
CA ALA A 180 3.16 15.49 -17.26
C ALA A 180 2.80 14.31 -18.18
N THR A 181 3.82 13.53 -18.55
CA THR A 181 3.60 12.24 -19.23
C THR A 181 3.12 11.21 -18.22
N LEU A 182 1.87 10.81 -18.34
CA LEU A 182 1.28 9.78 -17.50
C LEU A 182 1.58 8.39 -18.06
N ARG A 183 2.24 7.54 -17.28
CA ARG A 183 2.53 6.14 -17.63
C ARG A 183 1.79 5.20 -16.69
N GLY A 184 1.35 4.07 -17.22
CA GLY A 184 0.76 3.01 -16.41
C GLY A 184 1.83 2.18 -15.72
N CYS A 185 1.51 1.71 -14.52
CA CYS A 185 2.45 0.96 -13.71
C CYS A 185 2.72 -0.44 -14.27
N TYR A 186 3.99 -0.75 -14.54
CA TYR A 186 4.42 -2.05 -15.06
C TYR A 186 4.00 -3.22 -14.17
N PHE A 187 4.05 -3.04 -12.84
CA PHE A 187 3.59 -4.04 -11.88
C PHE A 187 2.11 -4.39 -12.07
N HIS A 188 1.26 -3.37 -12.27
CA HIS A 188 -0.17 -3.55 -12.52
C HIS A 188 -0.43 -4.18 -13.89
N LEU A 189 0.37 -3.84 -14.90
CA LEU A 189 0.33 -4.49 -16.22
C LEU A 189 0.63 -5.99 -16.08
N CYS A 190 1.73 -6.36 -15.44
CA CYS A 190 2.10 -7.76 -15.16
C CYS A 190 0.97 -8.49 -14.42
N GLN A 191 0.44 -7.90 -13.35
CA GLN A 191 -0.68 -8.50 -12.62
C GLN A 191 -1.93 -8.68 -13.50
N SER A 192 -2.22 -7.74 -14.40
CA SER A 192 -3.37 -7.85 -15.30
C SER A 192 -3.25 -9.03 -16.26
N VAL A 193 -2.04 -9.27 -16.79
CA VAL A 193 -1.73 -10.43 -17.62
C VAL A 193 -1.95 -11.72 -16.84
N ILE A 194 -1.41 -11.82 -15.62
CA ILE A 194 -1.57 -13.03 -14.79
C ILE A 194 -3.04 -13.27 -14.41
N ARG A 195 -3.80 -12.23 -14.06
CA ARG A 195 -5.26 -12.38 -13.83
C ARG A 195 -5.96 -12.93 -15.08
N LYS A 196 -5.59 -12.45 -16.26
CA LYS A 196 -6.20 -12.92 -17.51
C LYS A 196 -5.89 -14.39 -17.77
N VAL A 197 -4.64 -14.82 -17.55
CA VAL A 197 -4.23 -16.23 -17.65
C VAL A 197 -5.07 -17.12 -16.72
N GLN A 198 -5.35 -16.65 -15.49
CA GLN A 198 -6.21 -17.38 -14.56
C GLN A 198 -7.67 -17.41 -15.01
N GLU A 199 -8.20 -16.28 -15.49
CA GLU A 199 -9.58 -16.14 -15.98
C GLU A 199 -9.89 -17.08 -17.15
N ILE A 200 -8.94 -17.26 -18.08
CA ILE A 200 -9.08 -18.16 -19.23
C ILE A 200 -8.77 -19.62 -18.91
N GLY A 201 -8.53 -19.98 -17.64
CA GLY A 201 -8.29 -21.36 -17.20
C GLY A 201 -6.89 -21.89 -17.49
N MET A 202 -5.93 -21.04 -17.89
CA MET A 202 -4.56 -21.46 -18.27
C MET A 202 -3.57 -21.43 -17.09
N LYS A 203 -4.07 -21.40 -15.85
CA LYS A 203 -3.23 -21.38 -14.65
C LYS A 203 -2.29 -22.59 -14.58
N GLU A 204 -2.81 -23.81 -14.81
CA GLU A 204 -1.96 -25.01 -14.74
C GLU A 204 -0.88 -25.01 -15.82
N SER A 205 -1.21 -24.58 -17.04
CA SER A 205 -0.23 -24.42 -18.12
C SER A 205 0.86 -23.42 -17.75
N TYR A 206 0.49 -22.27 -17.18
CA TYR A 206 1.45 -21.26 -16.72
C TYR A 206 2.38 -21.78 -15.61
N GLU A 207 1.90 -22.62 -14.72
CA GLU A 207 2.70 -23.15 -13.60
C GLU A 207 3.56 -24.37 -13.98
N ARG A 208 3.17 -25.15 -14.99
CA ARG A 208 3.82 -26.42 -15.34
C ARG A 208 4.62 -26.40 -16.65
N ASP A 209 4.33 -25.46 -17.55
CA ASP A 209 5.00 -25.34 -18.84
C ASP A 209 5.89 -24.07 -18.88
N PRO A 210 7.22 -24.22 -18.81
CA PRO A 210 8.15 -23.09 -18.86
C PRO A 210 8.08 -22.28 -20.16
N ASP A 211 7.80 -22.91 -21.30
CA ASP A 211 7.73 -22.22 -22.59
C ASP A 211 6.47 -21.37 -22.68
N PHE A 212 5.34 -21.91 -22.20
CA PHE A 212 4.11 -21.14 -22.08
C PHE A 212 4.26 -19.98 -21.07
N SER A 213 4.89 -20.22 -19.92
CA SER A 213 5.17 -19.19 -18.92
C SER A 213 6.02 -18.05 -19.52
N LYS A 214 7.09 -18.41 -20.24
CA LYS A 214 7.94 -17.45 -20.93
C LYS A 214 7.18 -16.65 -21.98
N ALA A 215 6.35 -17.30 -22.79
CA ALA A 215 5.52 -16.63 -23.79
C ALA A 215 4.53 -15.63 -23.16
N VAL A 216 3.92 -15.98 -22.02
CA VAL A 216 3.07 -15.07 -21.24
C VAL A 216 3.86 -13.86 -20.71
N LEU A 217 5.08 -14.08 -20.22
CA LEU A 217 5.95 -13.01 -19.72
C LEU A 217 6.47 -12.08 -20.82
N CYS A 218 6.49 -12.51 -22.08
CA CYS A 218 6.79 -11.63 -23.21
C CYS A 218 5.71 -10.57 -23.43
N LEU A 219 4.45 -10.82 -23.05
CA LEU A 219 3.35 -9.86 -23.23
C LEU A 219 3.60 -8.51 -22.54
N PRO A 220 3.87 -8.45 -21.21
CA PRO A 220 4.19 -7.17 -20.57
C PRO A 220 5.55 -6.62 -21.04
N ALA A 221 6.50 -7.48 -21.43
CA ALA A 221 7.81 -7.05 -21.92
C ALA A 221 7.75 -6.21 -23.20
N LEU A 222 6.67 -6.32 -23.99
CA LEU A 222 6.41 -5.45 -25.14
C LEU A 222 6.39 -3.97 -24.77
N SER A 223 6.05 -3.61 -23.52
CA SER A 223 6.10 -2.22 -23.06
C SER A 223 7.52 -1.62 -22.98
N HIS A 224 8.56 -2.44 -23.14
CA HIS A 224 9.96 -2.04 -23.19
C HIS A 224 10.55 -2.09 -24.61
N VAL A 225 9.78 -2.56 -25.59
CA VAL A 225 10.20 -2.57 -26.99
C VAL A 225 10.00 -1.16 -27.57
N PRO A 226 10.99 -0.57 -28.27
CA PRO A 226 10.83 0.70 -28.95
C PRO A 226 9.66 0.69 -29.94
N GLU A 227 9.02 1.83 -30.16
CA GLU A 227 7.93 1.93 -31.15
C GLU A 227 8.42 1.82 -32.61
N GLU A 228 9.73 1.94 -32.84
CA GLU A 228 10.34 1.95 -34.17
C GLU A 228 10.79 0.57 -34.67
N ASP A 229 10.58 -0.50 -33.89
CA ASP A 229 10.82 -1.91 -34.27
C ASP A 229 9.54 -2.61 -34.76
#